data_AF-A0A257KWV5-F1
#
_entry.id   AF-A0A257KWV5-F1
#
_cell.length_a   1.000
_cell.length_b   1.000
_cell.length_c   1.000
_cell.angle_alpha   90.00
_cell.angle_beta   90.00
_cell.angle_gamma   90.00
#
_symmetry.space_group_name_H-M   'P 1'
#
loop_
_entity.id
_entity.type
_entity.pdbx_description
1 polymer ?
#
loop_
_entity_poly.entity_id
_entity_poly.type
_entity_poly.pdbx_seq_one_letter_code
_entity_poly.pdbx_strand_id
1 'polypeptide(L)'
;MSVDLLLPNEWAVRGAQRDVVAAFLDAPGGALSYPDLAALICPTAKPKSQIVIARRHVRELRAKLGHLGVAIHARWGEGYEMPAASREIIRDAIEKRLAA
;
A
#
# COMPACT_ATOMS: atom_id res chain seq x y z
N MET A 1 15.61 -4.36 7.70
CA MET A 1 15.91 -2.92 7.84
C MET A 1 14.63 -2.19 7.50
N SER A 2 14.01 -1.47 8.43
CA SER A 2 12.81 -0.68 8.16
C SER A 2 13.25 0.59 7.44
N VAL A 3 13.02 0.66 6.13
CA VAL A 3 13.26 1.90 5.38
C VAL A 3 12.21 2.88 5.87
N ASP A 4 12.63 3.99 6.47
CA ASP A 4 11.74 5.12 6.73
C ASP A 4 11.22 5.59 5.37
N LEU A 5 10.03 5.12 5.01
CA LEU A 5 9.50 5.24 3.67
C LEU A 5 9.02 6.68 3.43
N LEU A 6 9.93 7.59 3.10
CA LEU A 6 9.61 8.98 2.82
C LEU A 6 8.91 9.10 1.46
N LEU A 7 7.63 8.72 1.43
CA LEU A 7 6.78 8.93 0.27
C LEU A 7 6.66 10.44 -0.02
N PRO A 8 6.61 10.84 -1.30
CA PRO A 8 6.39 12.23 -1.67
C PRO A 8 5.11 12.79 -1.03
N ASN A 9 5.20 13.97 -0.40
CA ASN A 9 4.11 14.57 0.37
C ASN A 9 2.89 14.90 -0.50
N GLU A 10 3.14 15.21 -1.78
CA GLU A 10 2.16 15.50 -2.82
C GLU A 10 1.24 14.32 -3.12
N TRP A 11 1.65 13.08 -2.84
CA TRP A 11 0.81 11.90 -3.03
C TRP A 11 -0.27 11.77 -1.95
N ALA A 12 -0.18 12.57 -0.88
CA ALA A 12 -1.11 12.59 0.25
C ALA A 12 -1.34 11.20 0.90
N VAL A 13 -0.37 10.27 0.78
CA VAL A 13 -0.39 8.95 1.41
C VAL A 13 0.17 9.09 2.83
N ARG A 14 -0.68 8.89 3.86
CA ARG A 14 -0.34 9.16 5.27
C ARG A 14 -0.88 8.09 6.22
N GLY A 15 -0.27 7.99 7.41
CA GLY A 15 -0.67 7.06 8.47
C GLY A 15 -0.72 5.61 7.95
N ALA A 16 -1.80 4.90 8.27
CA ALA A 16 -2.01 3.51 7.86
C ALA A 16 -1.85 3.26 6.35
N GLN A 17 -2.09 4.25 5.48
CA GLN A 17 -1.89 4.07 4.04
C GLN A 17 -0.41 3.99 3.66
N ARG A 18 0.47 4.68 4.39
CA ARG A 18 1.92 4.59 4.21
C ARG A 18 2.42 3.21 4.64
N ASP A 19 1.90 2.69 5.75
CA ASP A 19 2.24 1.35 6.26
C ASP A 19 1.79 0.26 5.29
N VAL A 20 0.63 0.41 4.66
CA VAL A 20 0.15 -0.50 3.59
C VAL A 20 1.07 -0.46 2.37
N VAL A 21 1.51 0.73 1.92
CA VAL A 21 2.45 0.84 0.79
C VAL A 21 3.78 0.19 1.15
N ALA A 22 4.30 0.43 2.35
CA ALA A 22 5.51 -0.23 2.85
C ALA A 22 5.38 -1.76 2.80
N ALA A 23 4.28 -2.27 3.34
CA ALA A 23 4.00 -3.70 3.34
C ALA A 23 3.93 -4.29 1.92
N PHE A 24 3.39 -3.56 0.94
CA PHE A 24 3.41 -4.02 -0.46
C PHE A 24 4.82 -4.06 -1.06
N LEU A 25 5.69 -3.14 -0.69
CA LEU A 25 7.07 -3.11 -1.20
C LEU A 25 7.92 -4.25 -0.63
N ASP A 26 7.64 -4.66 0.60
CA ASP A 26 8.36 -5.71 1.32
C ASP A 26 7.78 -7.12 1.08
N ALA A 27 6.50 -7.22 0.74
CA ALA A 27 5.84 -8.50 0.53
C ALA A 27 6.40 -9.27 -0.68
N PRO A 28 6.58 -10.60 -0.58
CA PRO A 28 6.90 -11.46 -1.72
C PRO A 28 5.87 -11.30 -2.84
N GLY A 29 6.34 -10.98 -4.05
CA GLY A 29 5.46 -10.69 -5.19
C GLY A 29 4.58 -9.45 -5.03
N GLY A 30 4.77 -8.66 -3.96
CA GLY A 30 3.91 -7.52 -3.65
C GLY A 30 2.50 -7.91 -3.24
N ALA A 31 2.29 -9.12 -2.71
CA ALA A 31 0.97 -9.61 -2.32
C ALA A 31 0.72 -9.48 -0.81
N LEU A 32 -0.41 -8.89 -0.44
CA LEU A 32 -0.88 -8.79 0.94
C LEU A 32 -2.24 -9.46 1.08
N SER A 33 -2.38 -10.27 2.13
CA SER A 33 -3.67 -10.89 2.43
C SER A 33 -4.64 -9.93 3.09
N TYR A 34 -5.94 -10.24 3.09
CA TYR A 34 -6.93 -9.47 3.86
C TYR A 34 -6.59 -9.40 5.36
N PRO A 35 -6.21 -10.50 6.04
CA PRO A 35 -5.72 -10.45 7.41
C PRO A 35 -4.54 -9.49 7.62
N ASP A 36 -3.54 -9.51 6.73
CA ASP A 36 -2.36 -8.64 6.87
C ASP A 36 -2.74 -7.17 6.75
N LEU A 37 -3.58 -6.83 5.76
CA LEU A 37 -4.11 -5.47 5.59
C LEU A 37 -4.95 -5.03 6.79
N ALA A 38 -5.77 -5.92 7.33
CA ALA A 38 -6.59 -5.62 8.50
C ALA A 38 -5.72 -5.32 9.74
N ALA A 39 -4.67 -6.11 9.95
CA ALA A 39 -3.74 -5.93 11.05
C ALA A 39 -2.98 -4.59 10.96
N LEU A 40 -2.62 -4.17 9.75
CA LEU A 40 -1.93 -2.89 9.52
C LEU A 40 -2.87 -1.68 9.71
N ILE A 41 -4.10 -1.77 9.20
CA ILE A 41 -4.98 -0.61 9.09
C ILE A 41 -5.84 -0.40 10.34
N CYS A 42 -6.35 -1.49 10.93
CA CYS A 42 -7.37 -1.41 11.97
C CYS A 42 -7.35 -2.66 12.88
N PRO A 43 -6.26 -2.88 13.63
CA PRO A 43 -6.04 -4.11 14.39
C PRO A 43 -7.11 -4.36 15.46
N THR A 44 -7.73 -3.30 16.00
CA THR A 44 -8.74 -3.37 17.06
C THR A 44 -10.18 -3.41 16.55
N ALA A 45 -10.40 -3.30 15.24
CA ALA A 45 -11.74 -3.31 14.67
C ALA A 45 -12.35 -4.73 14.63
N LYS A 46 -13.68 -4.83 14.66
CA LYS A 46 -14.38 -6.11 14.49
C LYS A 46 -14.09 -6.70 13.09
N PRO A 47 -14.02 -8.03 12.91
CA PRO A 47 -13.66 -8.66 11.63
C PRO A 47 -14.50 -8.19 10.43
N LYS A 48 -15.82 -8.02 10.59
CA LYS A 48 -16.70 -7.50 9.53
C LYS A 48 -16.33 -6.07 9.10
N SER A 49 -15.92 -5.23 10.04
CA SER A 49 -15.52 -3.85 9.78
C SER A 49 -14.12 -3.79 9.16
N GLN A 50 -13.21 -4.68 9.56
CA GLN A 50 -11.84 -4.73 9.05
C GLN A 50 -11.79 -4.88 7.53
N ILE A 51 -12.60 -5.78 6.96
CA ILE A 51 -12.66 -5.98 5.50
C ILE A 51 -13.12 -4.70 4.78
N VAL A 52 -14.14 -4.02 5.31
CA VAL A 52 -14.68 -2.79 4.71
C VAL A 52 -13.66 -1.67 4.79
N ILE A 53 -12.99 -1.53 5.93
CA ILE A 53 -11.95 -0.52 6.15
C ILE A 53 -10.76 -0.79 5.22
N ALA A 54 -10.26 -2.04 5.15
CA ALA A 54 -9.16 -2.41 4.26
C ALA A 54 -9.47 -2.09 2.80
N ARG A 55 -10.67 -2.48 2.32
CA ARG A 55 -11.14 -2.14 0.96
C ARG A 55 -11.17 -0.65 0.70
N ARG A 56 -11.63 0.15 1.69
CA ARG A 56 -11.67 1.61 1.58
C ARG A 56 -10.26 2.19 1.42
N HIS A 57 -9.31 1.77 2.25
CA HIS A 57 -7.93 2.24 2.18
C HIS A 57 -7.26 1.88 0.84
N VAL A 58 -7.46 0.66 0.35
CA VAL A 58 -6.92 0.26 -0.97
C VAL A 58 -7.56 1.06 -2.11
N ARG A 59 -8.86 1.32 -2.06
CA ARG A 59 -9.54 2.17 -3.05
C ARG A 59 -8.98 3.59 -3.06
N GLU A 60 -8.76 4.17 -1.89
CA GLU A 60 -8.19 5.51 -1.76
C GLU A 60 -6.73 5.54 -2.25
N LEU A 61 -5.92 4.51 -1.96
CA LEU A 61 -4.57 4.37 -2.49
C LEU A 61 -4.57 4.29 -4.03
N ARG A 62 -5.47 3.52 -4.64
CA ARG A 62 -5.62 3.47 -6.10
C ARG A 62 -5.92 4.84 -6.69
N ALA A 63 -6.80 5.63 -6.05
CA ALA A 63 -7.12 6.97 -6.52
C ALA A 63 -5.91 7.92 -6.42
N LYS A 64 -5.16 7.83 -5.32
CA LYS A 64 -3.97 8.66 -5.06
C LYS A 64 -2.78 8.31 -5.94
N LEU A 65 -2.56 7.04 -6.23
CA LEU A 65 -1.36 6.58 -6.93
C LEU A 65 -1.62 6.21 -8.40
N GLY A 66 -2.87 6.01 -8.79
CA GLY A 66 -3.22 5.55 -10.14
C GLY A 66 -2.77 6.51 -11.25
N HIS A 67 -2.82 7.82 -11.02
CA HIS A 67 -2.35 8.81 -11.99
C HIS A 67 -0.82 8.77 -12.21
N LEU A 68 -0.08 8.11 -11.32
CA LEU A 68 1.37 7.88 -11.42
C LEU A 68 1.71 6.58 -12.17
N GLY A 69 0.71 5.84 -12.66
CA GLY A 69 0.89 4.52 -13.25
C GLY A 69 1.03 3.37 -12.24
N VAL A 70 0.81 3.64 -10.95
CA VAL A 70 0.83 2.60 -9.90
C VAL A 70 -0.50 1.84 -9.89
N ALA A 71 -0.42 0.53 -10.06
CA ALA A 71 -1.55 -0.39 -9.99
C ALA A 71 -1.55 -1.18 -8.68
N ILE A 72 -2.75 -1.45 -8.17
CA ILE A 72 -2.99 -2.41 -7.08
C ILE A 72 -4.11 -3.32 -7.54
N HIS A 73 -3.86 -4.61 -7.76
CA HIS A 73 -4.85 -5.57 -8.23
C HIS A 73 -5.53 -6.29 -7.06
N ALA A 74 -6.79 -6.69 -7.25
CA ALA A 74 -7.48 -7.53 -6.28
C ALA A 74 -7.16 -8.99 -6.60
N ARG A 75 -6.79 -9.77 -5.58
CA ARG A 75 -6.68 -11.23 -5.66
C ARG A 75 -7.92 -11.83 -5.04
N TRP A 76 -8.76 -12.46 -5.87
CA TRP A 76 -10.04 -13.01 -5.43
C TRP A 76 -9.85 -14.01 -4.29
N GLY A 77 -10.52 -13.77 -3.16
CA GLY A 77 -10.42 -14.62 -1.96
C GLY A 77 -9.16 -14.43 -1.11
N GLU A 78 -8.12 -13.77 -1.62
CA GLU A 78 -6.80 -13.75 -0.99
C GLU A 78 -6.43 -12.36 -0.45
N GLY A 79 -6.70 -11.29 -1.19
CA GLY A 79 -6.34 -9.94 -0.78
C GLY A 79 -6.04 -9.03 -1.96
N TYR A 80 -4.85 -8.44 -1.96
CA TYR A 80 -4.41 -7.49 -2.98
C TYR A 80 -2.96 -7.70 -3.36
N GLU A 81 -2.61 -7.22 -4.54
CA GLU A 81 -1.25 -7.31 -5.07
C GLU A 81 -0.83 -5.99 -5.71
N MET A 82 0.41 -5.59 -5.48
CA MET A 82 1.07 -4.50 -6.18
C MET A 82 2.14 -5.10 -7.13
N PRO A 83 1.92 -5.07 -8.46
CA PRO A 83 2.85 -5.63 -9.43
C PRO A 83 4.25 -5.05 -9.31
N ALA A 84 5.26 -5.80 -9.77
CA ALA A 84 6.66 -5.38 -9.76
C ALA A 84 6.86 -3.97 -10.36
N ALA A 85 6.32 -3.71 -11.56
CA ALA A 85 6.42 -2.41 -12.21
C ALA A 85 5.87 -1.25 -11.35
N SER A 86 4.78 -1.47 -10.62
CA SER A 86 4.21 -0.46 -9.72
C SER A 86 5.06 -0.24 -8.47
N ARG A 87 5.70 -1.30 -7.96
CA ARG A 87 6.64 -1.21 -6.83
C ARG A 87 7.92 -0.48 -7.23
N GLU A 88 8.42 -0.71 -8.45
CA GLU A 88 9.57 0.00 -9.01
C GLU A 88 9.31 1.51 -9.12
N ILE A 89 8.16 1.93 -9.67
CA ILE A 89 7.76 3.35 -9.73
C ILE A 89 7.83 4.01 -8.35
N ILE A 90 7.34 3.33 -7.31
CA ILE A 90 7.35 3.87 -5.95
C ILE A 90 8.78 3.93 -5.39
N ARG A 91 9.60 2.89 -5.60
CA ARG A 91 11.00 2.85 -5.16
C ARG A 91 11.82 3.95 -5.82
N ASP A 92 11.70 4.11 -7.13
CA ASP A 92 12.38 5.16 -7.89
C ASP A 92 12.01 6.57 -7.37
N ALA A 93 10.73 6.78 -7.04
CA ALA A 93 10.27 8.05 -6.50
C ALA A 93 10.84 8.34 -5.10
N ILE A 94 10.96 7.31 -4.25
CA ILE A 94 11.59 7.42 -2.92
C ILE A 94 13.08 7.74 -3.07
N GLU A 95 13.79 7.02 -3.94
CA GLU A 95 15.22 7.22 -4.18
C GLU A 95 15.51 8.63 -4.71
N LYS A 96 14.75 9.10 -5.71
CA LYS A 96 14.88 10.48 -6.23
C LYS A 96 14.67 11.53 -5.16
N ARG A 97 13.79 11.27 -4.19
CA ARG A 97 13.52 12.19 -3.10
C ARG A 97 14.60 12.15 -2.01
N LEU A 98 15.19 10.99 -1.75
CA LEU A 98 16.32 10.88 -0.83
C LEU A 98 17.60 11.51 -1.39
N ALA A 99 17.72 11.60 -2.72
CA ALA A 99 18.85 12.22 -3.41
C ALA A 99 18.72 13.75 -3.58
N ALA A 100 17.56 14.34 -3.29
CA ALA A 100 17.25 15.77 -3.46
C ALA A 100 17.24 16.52 -2.12
#